data_AF-A0A7S2CHE4-F1
#
_entry.id   AF-A0A7S2CHE4-F1
#
_cell.length_a   1.000
_cell.length_b   1.000
_cell.length_c   1.000
_cell.angle_alpha   90.00
_cell.angle_beta   90.00
_cell.angle_gamma   90.00
#
_symmetry.space_group_name_H-M   'P 1'
#
loop_
_entity.id
_entity.type
_entity.pdbx_description
1 polymer ?
#
loop_
_entity_poly.entity_id
_entity_poly.type
_entity_poly.pdbx_seq_one_letter_code
_entity_poly.pdbx_strand_id
1 'polypeptide(L)'
;GVMHRNVIPPNILVYPSDSEENGVRVKVSGFGGARRFGEEDYFPQRAFTPKVVWLQYRSPEILLNATGRSGPTYGPAVDLWSVGCILAEMSTGKALFPSDSEIDTLFRIFQLLGTPSPKEWPELYAFPDWNHAFPKWPRRSLRLLVPKEDRVDMLNIYSRTRSRLSGGRGMKSPSKESESGSCSTPSGKQIRLPDAEDLLTKLLMYDPDHRPSARTALQHPFLT
;
A
#
# COMPACT_ATOMS: atom_id res chain seq x y z
N GLY A 1 -4.96 7.91 -17.90
CA GLY A 1 -4.47 6.54 -17.56
C GLY A 1 -5.53 5.77 -16.80
N VAL A 2 -5.21 4.65 -16.14
CA VAL A 2 -6.14 3.89 -15.27
C VAL A 2 -5.59 3.79 -13.84
N MET A 3 -6.42 4.09 -12.84
CA MET A 3 -6.19 3.80 -11.42
C MET A 3 -6.85 2.47 -11.07
N HIS A 4 -6.17 1.63 -10.30
CA HIS A 4 -6.68 0.34 -9.86
C HIS A 4 -7.67 0.48 -8.69
N ARG A 5 -7.34 1.33 -7.69
CA ARG A 5 -8.15 1.60 -6.49
C ARG A 5 -8.54 0.36 -5.68
N ASN A 6 -7.75 -0.71 -5.79
CA ASN A 6 -7.93 -1.95 -5.05
C ASN A 6 -6.64 -2.78 -5.03
N VAL A 7 -5.49 -2.12 -4.91
CA VAL A 7 -4.18 -2.79 -4.83
C VAL A 7 -4.04 -3.34 -3.42
N ILE A 8 -4.24 -4.65 -3.28
CA ILE A 8 -4.22 -5.37 -2.00
C ILE A 8 -3.57 -6.75 -2.22
N PRO A 9 -3.01 -7.41 -1.18
CA PRO A 9 -2.34 -8.69 -1.37
C PRO A 9 -3.18 -9.77 -2.08
N PRO A 10 -4.49 -9.93 -1.80
CA PRO A 10 -5.33 -10.90 -2.53
C PRO A 10 -5.44 -10.67 -4.04
N ASN A 11 -5.11 -9.46 -4.51
CA ASN A 11 -5.13 -9.07 -5.91
C ASN A 11 -3.76 -9.14 -6.58
N ILE A 12 -2.70 -9.48 -5.83
CA ILE A 12 -1.35 -9.73 -6.33
C ILE A 12 -1.17 -11.24 -6.47
N LEU A 13 -1.31 -11.74 -7.69
CA LEU A 13 -1.23 -13.16 -8.02
C LEU A 13 0.21 -13.55 -8.26
N VAL A 14 0.67 -14.60 -7.60
CA VAL A 14 2.04 -15.09 -7.63
C VAL A 14 2.05 -16.48 -8.26
N TYR A 15 2.87 -16.68 -9.28
CA TYR A 15 3.01 -17.94 -10.00
C TYR A 15 4.49 -18.35 -10.04
N PRO A 16 4.81 -19.66 -10.01
CA PRO A 16 6.13 -20.13 -10.40
C PRO A 16 6.46 -19.63 -11.82
N SER A 17 7.72 -19.26 -12.06
CA SER A 17 8.20 -18.97 -13.41
C SER A 17 9.22 -20.02 -13.81
N ASP A 18 9.07 -20.57 -15.02
CA ASP A 18 10.00 -21.55 -15.60
C ASP A 18 11.33 -20.90 -16.06
N SER A 19 11.47 -19.57 -15.92
CA SER A 19 12.67 -18.82 -16.28
C SER A 19 13.65 -18.72 -15.09
N GLU A 20 14.92 -19.10 -15.31
CA GLU A 20 15.98 -19.08 -14.29
C GLU A 20 16.28 -17.70 -13.68
N GLU A 21 15.92 -16.60 -14.35
CA GLU A 21 16.33 -15.23 -13.98
C GLU A 21 15.47 -14.59 -12.87
N ASN A 22 14.20 -15.00 -12.75
CA ASN A 22 13.26 -14.53 -11.73
C ASN A 22 12.28 -15.67 -11.47
N GLY A 23 12.52 -16.51 -10.46
CA GLY A 23 11.76 -17.73 -10.18
C GLY A 23 10.27 -17.55 -9.86
N VAL A 24 9.73 -16.34 -10.03
CA VAL A 24 8.34 -15.97 -9.72
C VAL A 24 7.81 -14.98 -10.75
N ARG A 25 6.58 -15.21 -11.24
CA ARG A 25 5.80 -14.28 -12.06
C ARG A 25 4.68 -13.65 -11.24
N VAL A 26 4.57 -12.32 -11.27
CA VAL A 26 3.52 -11.58 -10.56
C VAL A 26 2.51 -10.99 -11.55
N LYS A 27 1.21 -11.12 -11.26
CA LYS A 27 0.12 -10.50 -12.03
C LYS A 27 -0.84 -9.75 -11.10
N VAL A 28 -1.26 -8.56 -11.51
CA VAL A 28 -2.29 -7.78 -10.79
C VAL A 28 -3.67 -8.18 -11.30
N SER A 29 -4.64 -8.31 -10.39
CA SER A 29 -6.04 -8.64 -10.67
C SER A 29 -6.99 -7.78 -9.81
N GLY A 30 -8.31 -7.93 -9.95
CA GLY A 30 -9.26 -7.21 -9.07
C GLY A 30 -9.61 -5.78 -9.53
N PHE A 31 -9.66 -5.56 -10.85
CA PHE A 31 -9.97 -4.28 -11.49
C PHE A 31 -11.44 -3.84 -11.41
N GLY A 32 -12.31 -4.52 -10.64
CA GLY A 32 -13.73 -4.16 -10.53
C GLY A 32 -13.99 -2.75 -9.99
N GLY A 33 -13.02 -2.19 -9.26
CA GLY A 33 -13.03 -0.80 -8.80
C GLY A 33 -12.17 0.16 -9.63
N ALA A 34 -11.57 -0.26 -10.74
CA ALA A 34 -10.65 0.57 -11.51
C ALA A 34 -11.38 1.76 -12.18
N ARG A 35 -10.69 2.88 -12.37
CA ARG A 35 -11.25 4.09 -13.00
C ARG A 35 -10.21 4.83 -13.82
N ARG A 36 -10.63 5.41 -14.95
CA ARG A 36 -9.78 6.32 -15.73
C ARG A 36 -9.58 7.63 -14.98
N PHE A 37 -8.35 8.15 -15.05
CA PHE A 37 -8.00 9.48 -14.56
C PHE A 37 -7.57 10.37 -15.73
N GLY A 38 -7.81 11.68 -15.60
CA GLY A 38 -7.67 12.67 -16.67
C GLY A 38 -8.94 12.90 -17.51
N GLU A 39 -10.06 12.27 -17.16
CA GLU A 39 -11.38 12.58 -17.75
C GLU A 39 -12.11 13.70 -16.99
N GLU A 40 -11.52 14.22 -15.92
CA GLU A 40 -12.17 15.13 -14.97
C GLU A 40 -12.23 16.55 -15.51
N ASP A 41 -11.28 16.91 -16.37
CA ASP A 41 -11.29 18.12 -17.20
C ASP A 41 -12.46 18.13 -18.20
N TYR A 42 -12.97 16.94 -18.56
CA TYR A 42 -14.06 16.77 -19.53
C TYR A 42 -15.43 16.53 -18.88
N PHE A 43 -15.47 16.02 -17.65
CA PHE A 43 -16.70 15.71 -16.93
C PHE A 43 -16.60 16.15 -15.45
N PRO A 44 -16.73 17.45 -15.14
CA PRO A 44 -16.50 17.99 -13.80
C PRO A 44 -17.51 17.48 -12.73
N GLN A 45 -18.64 16.90 -13.13
CA GLN A 45 -19.61 16.29 -12.19
C GLN A 45 -19.24 14.87 -11.74
N ARG A 46 -18.15 14.30 -12.26
CA ARG A 46 -17.78 12.90 -12.06
C ARG A 46 -16.91 12.72 -10.81
N ALA A 47 -17.42 13.17 -9.68
CA ALA A 47 -16.80 12.95 -8.38
C ALA A 47 -16.45 11.48 -8.13
N PHE A 48 -15.36 11.25 -7.43
CA PHE A 48 -14.95 9.92 -7.04
C PHE A 48 -15.76 9.36 -5.87
N THR A 49 -15.71 8.03 -5.70
CA THR A 49 -16.36 7.33 -4.59
C THR A 49 -15.41 7.27 -3.37
N PRO A 50 -15.85 7.66 -2.16
CA PRO A 50 -14.98 7.72 -0.98
C PRO A 50 -14.60 6.35 -0.40
N LYS A 51 -15.43 5.32 -0.60
CA LYS A 51 -15.24 3.97 -0.02
C LYS A 51 -14.62 2.99 -1.01
N VAL A 52 -13.48 3.36 -1.59
CA VAL A 52 -12.70 2.51 -2.48
C VAL A 52 -11.43 2.03 -1.76
N VAL A 53 -10.82 0.95 -2.25
CA VAL A 53 -9.72 0.23 -1.58
C VAL A 53 -10.16 -0.41 -0.26
N TRP A 54 -9.61 -1.58 0.06
CA TRP A 54 -9.81 -2.16 1.38
C TRP A 54 -9.16 -1.30 2.47
N LEU A 55 -9.82 -1.22 3.62
CA LEU A 55 -9.58 -0.21 4.64
C LEU A 55 -8.10 -0.03 5.03
N GLN A 56 -7.37 -1.12 5.26
CA GLN A 56 -5.99 -1.08 5.78
C GLN A 56 -4.93 -0.66 4.74
N TYR A 57 -5.30 -0.57 3.45
CA TYR A 57 -4.42 -0.12 2.36
C TYR A 57 -4.86 1.23 1.80
N ARG A 58 -5.88 1.86 2.39
CA ARG A 58 -6.42 3.13 1.94
C ARG A 58 -5.47 4.28 2.30
N SER A 59 -5.29 5.21 1.36
CA SER A 59 -4.44 6.39 1.54
C SER A 59 -5.12 7.47 2.39
N PRO A 60 -4.36 8.36 3.04
CA PRO A 60 -4.91 9.38 3.92
C PRO A 60 -5.87 10.33 3.19
N GLU A 61 -5.63 10.66 1.93
CA GLU A 61 -6.52 11.53 1.15
C GLU A 61 -7.88 10.88 0.87
N ILE A 62 -7.94 9.56 0.67
CA ILE A 62 -9.23 8.86 0.55
C ILE A 62 -9.93 8.84 1.92
N LEU A 63 -9.20 8.57 3.01
CA LEU A 63 -9.73 8.60 4.38
C LEU A 63 -10.21 9.99 4.81
N LEU A 64 -9.65 11.05 4.23
CA LEU A 64 -10.04 12.44 4.42
C LEU A 64 -11.05 12.94 3.36
N ASN A 65 -11.64 12.02 2.57
CA ASN A 65 -12.75 12.29 1.65
C ASN A 65 -12.41 13.23 0.48
N ALA A 66 -11.23 13.04 -0.13
CA ALA A 66 -10.77 13.74 -1.34
C ALA A 66 -11.53 13.33 -2.62
N THR A 67 -12.85 13.49 -2.65
CA THR A 67 -13.71 13.02 -3.76
C THR A 67 -13.90 14.03 -4.89
N GLY A 68 -13.42 15.26 -4.72
CA GLY A 68 -13.69 16.38 -5.63
C GLY A 68 -15.07 17.01 -5.48
N ARG A 69 -15.96 16.52 -4.60
CA ARG A 69 -17.29 17.13 -4.37
C ARG A 69 -17.21 18.41 -3.54
N SER A 70 -16.32 18.44 -2.57
CA SER A 70 -16.23 19.50 -1.55
C SER A 70 -14.81 19.66 -1.03
N GLY A 71 -13.81 19.55 -1.91
CA GLY A 71 -12.40 19.60 -1.54
C GLY A 71 -11.52 19.00 -2.63
N PRO A 72 -10.28 18.61 -2.28
CA PRO A 72 -9.35 18.00 -3.22
C PRO A 72 -9.89 16.72 -3.87
N THR A 73 -9.27 16.34 -4.98
CA THR A 73 -9.60 15.14 -5.75
C THR A 73 -8.43 14.18 -5.69
N TYR A 74 -8.65 12.95 -5.22
CA TYR A 74 -7.58 11.95 -5.19
C TYR A 74 -7.18 11.51 -6.62
N GLY A 75 -5.92 11.11 -6.79
CA GLY A 75 -5.35 10.69 -8.06
C GLY A 75 -4.69 9.30 -8.04
N PRO A 76 -3.89 8.95 -9.06
CA PRO A 76 -3.25 7.63 -9.16
C PRO A 76 -2.27 7.31 -8.03
N ALA A 77 -1.81 8.32 -7.28
CA ALA A 77 -0.95 8.16 -6.10
C ALA A 77 -1.58 7.31 -4.98
N VAL A 78 -2.90 7.09 -4.98
CA VAL A 78 -3.59 6.20 -4.03
C VAL A 78 -3.13 4.74 -4.17
N ASP A 79 -2.81 4.31 -5.40
CA ASP A 79 -2.33 2.95 -5.65
C ASP A 79 -0.90 2.79 -5.13
N LEU A 80 -0.08 3.84 -5.19
CA LEU A 80 1.32 3.81 -4.73
C LEU A 80 1.42 3.79 -3.20
N TRP A 81 0.49 4.46 -2.50
CA TRP A 81 0.32 4.29 -1.05
C TRP A 81 0.02 2.83 -0.70
N SER A 82 -0.91 2.21 -1.43
CA SER A 82 -1.29 0.80 -1.22
C SER A 82 -0.09 -0.13 -1.43
N VAL A 83 0.77 0.15 -2.43
CA VAL A 83 2.05 -0.56 -2.64
C VAL A 83 2.99 -0.39 -1.45
N GLY A 84 3.12 0.81 -0.88
CA GLY A 84 3.90 1.06 0.33
C GLY A 84 3.43 0.21 1.52
N CYS A 85 2.12 0.13 1.74
CA CYS A 85 1.53 -0.75 2.76
C CYS A 85 1.86 -2.23 2.52
N ILE A 86 1.77 -2.70 1.27
CA ILE A 86 2.12 -4.09 0.91
C ILE A 86 3.61 -4.36 1.12
N LEU A 87 4.50 -3.43 0.76
CA LEU A 87 5.95 -3.56 0.99
C LEU A 87 6.28 -3.71 2.48
N ALA A 88 5.67 -2.89 3.34
CA ALA A 88 5.84 -3.02 4.78
C ALA A 88 5.26 -4.33 5.34
N GLU A 89 4.11 -4.77 4.82
CA GLU A 89 3.51 -6.06 5.20
C GLU A 89 4.35 -7.25 4.75
N MET A 90 4.97 -7.18 3.58
CA MET A 90 5.95 -8.15 3.10
C MET A 90 7.14 -8.27 4.03
N SER A 91 7.64 -7.13 4.54
CA SER A 91 8.75 -7.11 5.48
C SER A 91 8.40 -7.67 6.87
N THR A 92 7.18 -7.45 7.35
CA THR A 92 6.83 -7.69 8.76
C THR A 92 5.90 -8.89 8.95
N GLY A 93 5.31 -9.40 7.86
CA GLY A 93 4.25 -10.40 7.85
C GLY A 93 2.93 -9.92 8.45
N LYS A 94 2.79 -8.62 8.74
CA LYS A 94 1.61 -8.02 9.39
C LYS A 94 1.15 -6.81 8.58
N ALA A 95 -0.16 -6.62 8.45
CA ALA A 95 -0.71 -5.42 7.85
C ALA A 95 -0.15 -4.18 8.55
N LEU A 96 0.22 -3.17 7.76
CA LEU A 96 0.84 -1.95 8.27
C LEU A 96 -0.12 -1.15 9.16
N PHE A 97 -1.38 -1.05 8.75
CA PHE A 97 -2.43 -0.32 9.47
C PHE A 97 -3.62 -1.24 9.78
N PRO A 98 -3.48 -2.18 10.74
CA PRO A 98 -4.51 -3.15 11.03
C PRO A 98 -5.69 -2.50 11.76
N SER A 99 -6.76 -2.16 11.04
CA SER A 99 -7.90 -1.38 11.56
C SER A 99 -9.26 -2.00 11.25
N ASP A 100 -10.28 -1.53 11.99
CA ASP A 100 -11.69 -1.91 11.84
C ASP A 100 -12.60 -0.77 11.34
N SER A 101 -12.11 0.47 11.35
CA SER A 101 -12.84 1.67 10.90
C SER A 101 -11.93 2.69 10.19
N GLU A 102 -12.54 3.61 9.43
CA GLU A 102 -11.82 4.68 8.70
C GLU A 102 -11.02 5.57 9.65
N ILE A 103 -11.64 5.97 10.76
CA ILE A 103 -10.97 6.80 11.78
C ILE A 103 -9.83 6.06 12.47
N ASP A 104 -9.99 4.76 12.79
CA ASP A 104 -8.90 3.95 13.37
C ASP A 104 -7.72 3.83 12.38
N THR A 105 -8.01 3.61 11.10
CA THR A 105 -6.98 3.59 10.05
C THR A 105 -6.22 4.90 10.00
N LEU A 106 -6.94 6.02 10.00
CA LEU A 106 -6.35 7.36 9.95
C LEU A 106 -5.47 7.62 11.18
N PHE A 107 -5.93 7.25 12.38
CA PHE A 107 -5.14 7.40 13.60
C PHE A 107 -3.91 6.50 13.64
N ARG A 108 -3.98 5.28 13.10
CA ARG A 108 -2.79 4.42 12.96
C ARG A 108 -1.76 5.01 12.02
N ILE A 109 -2.22 5.64 10.93
CA ILE A 109 -1.35 6.39 10.02
C ILE A 109 -0.66 7.52 10.79
N PHE A 110 -1.40 8.33 11.55
CA PHE A 110 -0.83 9.43 12.35
C PHE A 110 0.14 8.92 13.43
N GLN A 111 -0.17 7.80 14.10
CA GLN A 111 0.70 7.21 15.11
C GLN A 111 2.04 6.74 14.55
N LEU A 112 2.09 6.33 13.28
CA LEU A 112 3.31 5.89 12.60
C LEU A 112 4.06 7.06 11.97
N LEU A 113 3.38 7.85 11.14
CA LEU A 113 4.00 8.88 10.30
C LEU A 113 4.04 10.27 10.96
N GLY A 114 3.40 10.42 12.11
CA GLY A 114 3.13 11.70 12.76
C GLY A 114 1.84 12.33 12.24
N THR A 115 1.22 13.22 13.01
CA THR A 115 0.03 13.93 12.52
C THR A 115 0.45 14.98 11.50
N PRO A 116 -0.14 15.02 10.28
CA PRO A 116 0.31 15.92 9.23
C PRO A 116 0.07 17.39 9.59
N SER A 117 0.88 18.25 8.99
CA SER A 117 0.77 19.70 9.08
C SER A 117 0.65 20.34 7.69
N PRO A 118 0.11 21.58 7.59
CA PRO A 118 0.08 22.30 6.31
C PRO A 118 1.46 22.54 5.67
N LYS A 119 2.54 22.39 6.44
CA LYS A 119 3.91 22.49 5.93
C LYS A 119 4.28 21.31 5.02
N GLU A 120 3.79 20.11 5.33
CA GLU A 120 4.09 18.90 4.55
C GLU A 120 2.95 18.52 3.61
N TRP A 121 1.75 19.05 3.85
CA TRP A 121 0.57 18.81 3.03
C TRP A 121 -0.28 20.08 2.95
N PRO A 122 -0.02 20.95 1.95
CA PRO A 122 -0.66 22.27 1.86
C PRO A 122 -2.20 22.24 1.82
N GLU A 123 -2.81 21.26 1.14
CA GLU A 123 -4.27 21.15 1.06
C GLU A 123 -4.93 20.52 2.30
N LEU A 124 -4.18 20.24 3.36
CA LEU A 124 -4.67 19.49 4.53
C LEU A 124 -6.00 20.02 5.11
N TYR A 125 -6.15 21.34 5.17
CA TYR A 125 -7.35 21.97 5.73
C TYR A 125 -8.51 22.09 4.73
N ALA A 126 -8.29 21.76 3.46
CA ALA A 126 -9.33 21.72 2.44
C ALA A 126 -10.05 20.37 2.38
N PHE A 127 -9.56 19.34 3.08
CA PHE A 127 -10.22 18.04 3.12
C PHE A 127 -11.51 18.09 3.95
N PRO A 128 -12.64 17.55 3.43
CA PRO A 128 -13.93 17.57 4.14
C PRO A 128 -13.91 16.96 5.53
N ASP A 129 -13.15 15.86 5.68
CA ASP A 129 -13.16 15.06 6.90
C ASP A 129 -11.96 15.37 7.80
N TRP A 130 -11.23 16.46 7.53
CA TRP A 130 -10.18 16.95 8.43
C TRP A 130 -10.77 17.64 9.67
N ASN A 131 -10.16 17.38 10.83
CA ASN A 131 -10.52 18.02 12.09
C ASN A 131 -9.27 18.52 12.83
N HIS A 132 -9.26 19.81 13.17
CA HIS A 132 -8.15 20.43 13.93
C HIS A 132 -7.96 19.82 15.33
N ALA A 133 -9.00 19.19 15.88
CA ALA A 133 -8.96 18.49 17.17
C ALA A 133 -8.39 17.06 17.08
N PHE A 134 -7.99 16.57 15.90
CA PHE A 134 -7.33 15.28 15.80
C PHE A 134 -6.05 15.24 16.65
N PRO A 135 -5.78 14.12 17.34
CA PRO A 135 -4.63 14.06 18.23
C PRO A 135 -3.31 14.22 17.46
N LYS A 136 -2.30 14.72 18.17
CA LYS A 136 -0.98 15.01 17.60
C LYS A 136 0.01 13.93 18.01
N TRP A 137 0.56 13.21 17.04
CA TRP A 137 1.59 12.21 17.23
C TRP A 137 2.90 12.62 16.55
N PRO A 138 4.07 12.27 17.11
CA PRO A 138 5.35 12.47 16.46
C PRO A 138 5.60 11.39 15.39
N ARG A 139 6.40 11.74 14.38
CA ARG A 139 6.84 10.79 13.34
C ARG A 139 7.79 9.74 13.92
N ARG A 140 7.63 8.48 13.48
CA ARG A 140 8.53 7.37 13.82
C ARG A 140 9.41 7.00 12.62
N SER A 141 10.56 6.39 12.88
CA SER A 141 11.40 5.81 11.81
C SER A 141 10.74 4.58 11.20
N LEU A 142 10.86 4.42 9.89
CA LEU A 142 10.31 3.29 9.13
C LEU A 142 11.31 2.14 8.98
N ARG A 143 12.51 2.27 9.55
CA ARG A 143 13.59 1.26 9.48
C ARG A 143 13.18 -0.14 9.96
N LEU A 144 12.18 -0.23 10.84
CA LEU A 144 11.66 -1.52 11.33
C LEU A 144 10.64 -2.17 10.39
N LEU A 145 10.24 -1.47 9.33
CA LEU A 145 9.22 -1.89 8.36
C LEU A 145 9.83 -2.30 7.01
N VAL A 146 11.16 -2.32 6.90
CA VAL A 146 11.86 -2.68 5.67
C VAL A 146 12.52 -4.05 5.78
N PRO A 147 12.58 -4.82 4.68
CA PRO A 147 13.11 -6.19 4.73
C PRO A 147 14.56 -6.22 5.21
N LYS A 148 14.86 -7.11 6.15
CA LYS A 148 16.23 -7.37 6.62
C LYS A 148 16.93 -8.49 5.85
N GLU A 149 16.14 -9.34 5.19
CA GLU A 149 16.56 -10.54 4.47
C GLU A 149 15.74 -10.68 3.19
N ASP A 150 16.28 -11.38 2.19
CA ASP A 150 15.65 -11.58 0.87
C ASP A 150 14.44 -12.53 0.88
N ARG A 151 13.97 -12.95 2.06
CA ARG A 151 12.89 -13.93 2.21
C ARG A 151 11.57 -13.26 2.55
N VAL A 152 10.64 -13.31 1.61
CA VAL A 152 9.25 -12.85 1.78
C VAL A 152 8.29 -13.99 1.47
N ASP A 153 7.41 -14.31 2.43
CA ASP A 153 6.36 -15.32 2.24
C ASP A 153 5.04 -14.66 1.83
N MET A 154 4.90 -14.42 0.52
CA MET A 154 3.69 -13.82 -0.07
C MET A 154 2.44 -14.71 0.05
N LEU A 155 2.60 -16.04 0.12
CA LEU A 155 1.47 -16.97 0.25
C LEU A 155 0.80 -16.85 1.63
N ASN A 156 1.61 -16.66 2.66
CA ASN A 156 1.10 -16.44 4.01
C ASN A 156 0.39 -15.09 4.15
N ILE A 157 0.95 -14.03 3.53
CA ILE A 157 0.32 -12.71 3.49
C ILE A 157 -1.03 -12.79 2.76
N TYR A 158 -1.05 -13.41 1.58
CA TYR A 158 -2.26 -13.66 0.82
C TYR A 158 -3.34 -14.35 1.65
N SER A 159 -2.98 -15.47 2.29
CA SER A 159 -3.91 -16.29 3.07
C SER A 159 -4.49 -15.52 4.27
N ARG A 160 -3.65 -14.75 4.97
CA ARG A 160 -4.08 -13.91 6.10
C ARG A 160 -5.03 -12.81 5.66
N THR A 161 -4.68 -12.05 4.62
CA THR A 161 -5.53 -10.96 4.15
C THR A 161 -6.84 -11.50 3.59
N ARG A 162 -6.82 -12.63 2.86
CA ARG A 162 -8.03 -13.27 2.35
C ARG A 162 -8.94 -13.78 3.47
N SER A 163 -8.39 -14.35 4.54
CA SER A 163 -9.16 -14.78 5.72
C SER A 163 -9.86 -13.61 6.43
N ARG A 164 -9.20 -12.44 6.51
CA ARG A 164 -9.81 -11.21 7.04
C ARG A 164 -10.95 -10.73 6.15
N LEU A 165 -10.79 -10.80 4.82
CA LEU A 165 -11.85 -10.43 3.87
C LEU A 165 -13.06 -11.37 3.93
N SER A 166 -12.87 -12.66 4.20
CA SER A 166 -13.94 -13.66 4.24
C SER A 166 -14.67 -13.78 5.58
N GLY A 167 -14.41 -12.89 6.55
CA GLY A 167 -15.18 -12.82 7.80
C GLY A 167 -15.03 -14.02 8.73
N GLY A 168 -13.81 -14.54 8.93
CA GLY A 168 -13.52 -15.44 10.06
C GLY A 168 -14.17 -16.82 10.02
N ARG A 169 -14.73 -17.29 8.89
CA ARG A 169 -15.00 -18.73 8.72
C ARG A 169 -13.70 -19.41 8.35
N GLY A 170 -13.10 -20.11 9.32
CA GLY A 170 -11.91 -20.92 9.13
C GLY A 170 -12.11 -21.93 8.01
N MET A 171 -11.45 -21.71 6.88
CA MET A 171 -11.08 -22.81 5.99
C MET A 171 -9.80 -23.41 6.55
N LYS A 172 -9.78 -24.75 6.66
CA LYS A 172 -8.60 -25.50 7.10
C LYS A 172 -7.40 -25.05 6.30
N SER A 173 -6.32 -24.71 7.00
CA SER A 173 -4.99 -24.56 6.44
C SER A 173 -4.68 -25.77 5.55
N PRO A 174 -4.07 -25.58 4.36
CA PRO A 174 -3.48 -26.69 3.63
C PRO A 174 -2.50 -27.41 4.55
N SER A 175 -2.56 -28.74 4.56
CA SER A 175 -1.63 -29.60 5.27
C SER A 175 -0.19 -29.19 4.96
N LYS A 176 0.66 -29.11 6.00
CA LYS A 176 2.11 -28.97 5.83
C LYS A 176 2.61 -30.20 5.09
N GLU A 177 2.84 -30.09 3.78
CA GLU A 177 3.79 -30.96 3.11
C GLU A 177 5.19 -30.46 3.47
N SER A 178 5.92 -31.31 4.19
CA SER A 178 7.33 -31.13 4.48
C SER A 178 8.12 -31.41 3.21
N GLU A 179 8.35 -30.40 2.39
CA GLU A 179 9.40 -30.47 1.37
C GLU A 179 10.71 -29.98 1.98
N SER A 180 11.51 -30.95 2.43
CA SER A 180 12.95 -30.81 2.62
C SER A 180 13.62 -30.74 1.25
N GLY A 181 13.42 -29.63 0.53
CA GLY A 181 14.18 -29.30 -0.68
C GLY A 181 15.21 -28.24 -0.32
N SER A 182 16.48 -28.65 -0.14
CA SER A 182 17.58 -27.70 -0.05
C SER A 182 17.79 -27.06 -1.43
N CYS A 183 17.06 -26.00 -1.73
CA CYS A 183 17.33 -25.17 -2.89
C CYS A 183 18.57 -24.32 -2.57
N SER A 184 19.70 -24.69 -3.17
CA SER A 184 20.93 -23.89 -3.15
C SER A 184 20.65 -22.52 -3.76
N THR A 185 20.74 -21.48 -2.94
CA THR A 185 20.47 -20.09 -3.31
C THR A 185 21.51 -19.56 -4.28
N PRO A 186 21.13 -18.92 -5.40
CA PRO A 186 22.02 -17.99 -6.08
C PRO A 186 22.35 -16.88 -5.08
N SER A 187 23.59 -16.40 -5.05
CA SER A 187 24.06 -15.30 -4.21
C SER A 187 23.15 -14.07 -4.36
N GLY A 188 22.20 -13.90 -3.43
CA GLY A 188 21.22 -12.82 -3.42
C GLY A 188 21.90 -11.47 -3.27
N LYS A 189 21.45 -10.47 -4.04
CA LYS A 189 21.89 -9.08 -3.87
C LYS A 189 21.59 -8.67 -2.43
N GLN A 190 22.63 -8.32 -1.66
CA GLN A 190 22.44 -7.87 -0.28
C GLN A 190 21.52 -6.64 -0.23
N ILE A 191 20.41 -6.74 0.51
CA ILE A 191 19.46 -5.63 0.67
C ILE A 191 20.15 -4.41 1.25
N ARG A 192 20.11 -3.30 0.49
CA ARG A 192 20.54 -1.99 0.97
C ARG A 192 19.41 -1.37 1.81
N LEU A 193 19.49 -1.58 3.13
CA LEU A 193 18.50 -1.08 4.08
C LEU A 193 18.15 0.42 3.94
N PRO A 194 19.12 1.34 3.71
CA PRO A 194 18.80 2.76 3.51
C PRO A 194 17.90 3.00 2.30
N ASP A 195 18.14 2.29 1.18
CA ASP A 195 17.34 2.45 -0.04
C ASP A 195 15.93 1.88 0.15
N ALA A 196 15.79 0.82 0.95
CA ALA A 196 14.50 0.24 1.28
C ALA A 196 13.66 1.20 2.13
N GLU A 197 14.27 1.84 3.14
CA GLU A 197 13.62 2.85 3.99
C GLU A 197 13.27 4.10 3.20
N ASP A 198 14.14 4.54 2.29
CA ASP A 198 13.90 5.67 1.41
C ASP A 198 12.73 5.42 0.44
N LEU A 199 12.69 4.25 -0.22
CA LEU A 199 11.58 3.89 -1.09
C LEU A 199 10.26 3.83 -0.32
N LEU A 200 10.24 3.16 0.84
CA LEU A 200 9.05 3.05 1.66
C LEU A 200 8.57 4.42 2.14
N THR A 201 9.51 5.29 2.53
CA THR A 201 9.21 6.68 2.94
C THR A 201 8.56 7.48 1.81
N LYS A 202 9.08 7.36 0.58
CA LYS A 202 8.53 8.05 -0.60
C LYS A 202 7.12 7.55 -0.95
N LEU A 203 6.85 6.25 -0.81
CA LEU A 203 5.53 5.68 -1.08
C LEU A 203 4.48 6.05 -0.04
N LEU A 204 4.90 6.32 1.20
CA LEU A 204 4.04 6.67 2.34
C LEU A 204 4.03 8.18 2.65
N MET A 205 4.31 9.05 1.68
CA MET A 205 4.16 10.50 1.87
C MET A 205 2.68 10.90 2.02
N TYR A 206 2.40 11.88 2.87
CA TYR A 206 1.04 12.41 3.05
C TYR A 206 0.51 13.03 1.77
N ASP A 207 1.25 14.03 1.28
CA ASP A 207 0.93 14.71 0.05
C ASP A 207 1.08 13.75 -1.16
N PRO A 208 -0.03 13.46 -1.88
CA PRO A 208 0.00 12.56 -3.02
C PRO A 208 0.88 13.06 -4.17
N ASP A 209 1.10 14.37 -4.31
CA ASP A 209 1.92 14.94 -5.39
C ASP A 209 3.42 14.72 -5.17
N HIS A 210 3.82 14.47 -3.92
CA HIS A 210 5.17 14.08 -3.57
C HIS A 210 5.42 12.57 -3.61
N ARG A 211 4.38 11.73 -3.81
CA ARG A 211 4.58 10.28 -4.00
C ARG A 211 5.13 10.01 -5.40
N PRO A 212 6.09 9.07 -5.55
CA PRO A 212 6.66 8.77 -6.85
C PRO A 212 5.60 8.13 -7.75
N SER A 213 5.64 8.44 -9.05
CA SER A 213 4.89 7.66 -10.03
C SER A 213 5.37 6.21 -10.06
N ALA A 214 4.55 5.28 -10.57
CA ALA A 214 4.98 3.88 -10.75
C ALA A 214 6.26 3.76 -11.60
N ARG A 215 6.41 4.60 -12.64
CA ARG A 215 7.62 4.65 -13.46
C ARG A 215 8.84 5.09 -12.64
N THR A 216 8.69 6.14 -11.84
CA THR A 216 9.76 6.68 -10.99
C THR A 216 10.15 5.68 -9.90
N ALA A 217 9.17 5.01 -9.29
CA ALA A 217 9.41 4.00 -8.26
C ALA A 217 10.22 2.81 -8.80
N LEU A 218 9.96 2.35 -10.03
CA LEU A 218 10.71 1.27 -10.67
C LEU A 218 12.18 1.62 -10.96
N GLN A 219 12.52 2.91 -11.00
CA GLN A 219 13.89 3.39 -11.20
C GLN A 219 14.62 3.65 -9.88
N HIS A 220 14.01 3.32 -8.74
CA HIS A 220 14.60 3.58 -7.44
C HIS A 220 15.83 2.70 -7.20
N PRO A 221 16.90 3.21 -6.54
CA PRO A 221 18.10 2.42 -6.19
C PRO A 221 17.84 1.11 -5.45
N PHE A 222 16.70 1.00 -4.75
CA PHE A 222 16.31 -0.25 -4.09
C PHE A 222 15.98 -1.38 -5.09
N LEU A 223 15.50 -1.04 -6.29
CA LEU A 223 15.04 -1.98 -7.31
C LEU A 223 16.04 -2.16 -8.47
N THR A 224 17.12 -1.37 -8.50
CA THR A 224 18.16 -1.39 -9.54
C THR A 224 19.50 -1.84 -8.97
#